data_AF-A0A2R9ST58-F1
#
_entry.id   AF-A0A2R9ST58-F1
#
_cell.length_a   1.000
_cell.length_b   1.000
_cell.length_c   1.000
_cell.angle_alpha   90.00
_cell.angle_beta   90.00
_cell.angle_gamma   90.00
#
_symmetry.space_group_name_H-M   'P 1'
#
loop_
_entity.id
_entity.type
_entity.pdbx_description
1 polymer ?
#
loop_
_entity_poly.entity_id
_entity_poly.type
_entity_poly.pdbx_seq_one_letter_code
_entity_poly.pdbx_strand_id
1 'polypeptide(L)'
;GTHIADGSLTGSKIAKGSIESRHLGPDAFDNFTLVDGSVTGDKIAAASITGEHIADGSIASQHLGPDAFNNFTLVDGSITGDKIAAASITGANIVDGSLYGIQIADGSLTGTHIADGSLTGSKIAKGSIESRHLGPDAF
;
A
#
# COMPACT_ATOMS: atom_id res chain seq x y z
N GLY A 1 -42.51 23.00 39.02
CA GLY A 1 -43.34 22.19 38.10
C GLY A 1 -42.87 20.77 38.19
N THR A 2 -43.59 19.94 38.95
CA THR A 2 -43.26 18.55 39.29
C THR A 2 -44.39 17.64 38.82
N HIS A 3 -44.78 17.76 37.54
CA HIS A 3 -45.88 16.99 36.97
C HIS A 3 -45.42 15.71 36.25
N ILE A 4 -44.11 15.50 36.13
CA ILE A 4 -43.54 14.29 35.55
C ILE A 4 -42.71 13.61 36.64
N ALA A 5 -43.11 12.39 37.00
CA ALA A 5 -42.31 11.56 37.89
C ALA A 5 -41.11 10.97 37.13
N ASP A 6 -39.99 10.80 37.81
CA ASP A 6 -38.79 10.19 37.23
C ASP A 6 -39.10 8.79 36.66
N GLY A 7 -38.58 8.50 35.47
CA GLY A 7 -38.82 7.24 34.77
C GLY A 7 -40.26 7.04 34.25
N SER A 8 -41.17 8.00 34.47
CA SER A 8 -42.57 7.87 34.04
C SER A 8 -42.74 7.92 32.51
N LEU A 9 -41.78 8.48 31.78
CA LEU A 9 -41.75 8.51 30.31
C LEU A 9 -40.91 7.36 29.76
N THR A 10 -41.55 6.23 29.48
CA THR A 10 -40.93 5.06 28.84
C THR A 10 -41.00 5.18 27.31
N GLY A 11 -40.13 4.47 26.58
CA GLY A 11 -40.11 4.50 25.12
C GLY A 11 -41.47 4.18 24.46
N SER A 12 -42.29 3.32 25.07
CA SER A 12 -43.65 3.00 24.62
C SER A 12 -44.65 4.17 24.68
N LYS A 13 -44.37 5.19 25.49
CA LYS A 13 -45.20 6.41 25.62
C LYS A 13 -44.76 7.51 24.66
N ILE A 14 -43.69 7.29 23.89
CA ILE A 14 -43.18 8.22 22.91
C ILE A 14 -43.62 7.73 21.53
N ALA A 15 -44.46 8.51 20.85
CA ALA A 15 -44.87 8.17 19.49
C ALA A 15 -43.65 8.22 18.54
N LYS A 16 -43.58 7.24 17.64
CA LYS A 16 -42.48 7.13 16.67
C LYS A 16 -42.30 8.44 15.89
N GLY A 17 -41.07 8.92 15.81
CA GLY A 17 -40.73 10.16 15.10
C GLY A 17 -41.07 11.45 15.84
N SER A 18 -41.63 11.40 17.06
CA SER A 18 -41.94 12.61 17.84
C SER A 18 -40.68 13.30 18.40
N ILE A 19 -39.57 12.57 18.48
CA ILE A 19 -38.26 13.11 18.85
C ILE A 19 -37.42 13.20 17.57
N GLU A 20 -37.07 14.43 17.18
CA GLU A 20 -36.22 14.76 16.05
C GLU A 20 -34.85 15.19 16.59
N SER A 21 -33.82 15.28 15.73
CA SER A 21 -32.48 15.68 16.14
C SER A 21 -32.44 17.04 16.86
N ARG A 22 -33.33 17.98 16.50
CA ARG A 22 -33.46 19.29 17.16
C ARG A 22 -33.98 19.24 18.60
N HIS A 23 -34.57 18.11 19.02
CA HIS A 23 -35.04 17.88 20.38
C HIS A 23 -33.95 17.28 21.28
N LEU A 24 -32.78 16.93 20.72
CA LEU A 24 -31.68 16.29 21.43
C LEU A 24 -30.58 17.33 21.74
N GLY A 25 -30.10 17.32 22.98
CA GLY A 25 -28.92 18.09 23.39
C GLY A 25 -27.60 17.43 22.97
N PRO A 26 -26.46 18.13 23.14
CA PRO A 26 -25.15 17.63 22.72
C PRO A 26 -24.77 16.27 23.35
N ASP A 27 -25.18 16.04 24.60
CA ASP A 27 -24.82 14.82 25.35
C ASP A 27 -25.93 13.76 25.32
N ALA A 28 -26.93 13.91 24.42
CA ALA A 28 -28.07 13.00 24.37
C ALA A 28 -27.70 11.56 23.99
N PHE A 29 -26.48 11.33 23.52
CA PHE A 29 -25.94 10.04 23.14
C PHE A 29 -24.83 9.54 24.09
N ASP A 30 -24.56 10.26 25.19
CA ASP A 30 -23.60 9.80 26.19
C ASP A 30 -24.11 8.49 26.81
N ASN A 31 -23.24 7.47 26.82
CA ASN A 31 -23.51 6.13 27.35
C ASN A 31 -24.61 5.33 26.59
N PHE A 32 -24.89 5.65 25.32
CA PHE A 32 -25.70 4.80 24.45
C PHE A 32 -24.85 3.77 23.71
N THR A 33 -25.28 2.51 23.72
CA THR A 33 -24.77 1.50 22.80
C THR A 33 -25.49 1.62 21.46
N LEU A 34 -24.74 1.86 20.40
CA LEU A 34 -25.25 1.73 19.04
C LEU A 34 -25.56 0.25 18.76
N VAL A 35 -26.79 -0.01 18.29
CA VAL A 35 -27.14 -1.34 17.79
C VAL A 35 -26.42 -1.62 16.48
N ASP A 36 -26.15 -2.89 16.21
CA ASP A 36 -25.46 -3.31 14.98
C ASP A 36 -26.17 -2.81 13.72
N GLY A 37 -25.40 -2.35 12.73
CA GLY A 37 -25.90 -1.76 11.50
C GLY A 37 -26.60 -0.39 11.63
N SER A 38 -26.62 0.23 12.82
CA SER A 38 -27.28 1.54 12.99
C SER A 38 -26.57 2.69 12.29
N VAL A 39 -25.27 2.58 12.04
CA VAL A 39 -24.49 3.55 11.24
C VAL A 39 -24.18 2.92 9.89
N THR A 40 -24.85 3.40 8.85
CA THR A 40 -24.66 2.98 7.45
C THR A 40 -23.85 4.03 6.70
N GLY A 41 -23.27 3.68 5.55
CA GLY A 41 -22.49 4.61 4.71
C GLY A 41 -23.23 5.93 4.42
N ASP A 42 -24.51 5.85 4.05
CA ASP A 42 -25.34 7.04 3.75
C ASP A 42 -25.55 8.01 4.94
N LYS A 43 -25.28 7.55 6.18
CA LYS A 43 -25.37 8.39 7.38
C LYS A 43 -24.05 9.12 7.68
N ILE A 44 -22.98 8.76 7.00
CA ILE A 44 -21.65 9.36 7.14
C ILE A 44 -21.50 10.38 6.01
N ALA A 45 -21.29 11.64 6.37
CA ALA A 45 -21.08 12.68 5.38
C ALA A 45 -19.80 12.42 4.58
N ALA A 46 -19.83 12.73 3.28
CA ALA A 46 -18.64 12.59 2.44
C ALA A 46 -17.46 13.38 3.03
N ALA A 47 -16.28 12.76 3.04
CA ALA A 47 -15.04 13.31 3.59
C ALA A 47 -15.04 13.67 5.09
N SER A 48 -16.05 13.27 5.88
CA SER A 48 -16.05 13.55 7.32
C SER A 48 -15.08 12.69 8.12
N ILE A 49 -14.71 11.51 7.61
CA ILE A 49 -13.71 10.62 8.21
C ILE A 49 -12.37 10.89 7.54
N THR A 50 -11.49 11.58 8.26
CA THR A 50 -10.09 11.87 7.87
C THR A 50 -9.12 10.93 8.58
N GLY A 51 -7.83 10.99 8.23
CA GLY A 51 -6.78 10.19 8.87
C GLY A 51 -6.71 10.36 10.40
N GLU A 52 -7.04 11.54 10.94
CA GLU A 52 -7.04 11.78 12.39
C GLU A 52 -8.11 10.97 13.14
N HIS A 53 -9.16 10.51 12.44
CA HIS A 53 -10.23 9.69 13.01
C HIS A 53 -9.90 8.20 13.00
N ILE A 54 -8.81 7.80 12.34
CA ILE A 54 -8.46 6.41 12.09
C ILE A 54 -7.25 6.07 12.97
N ALA A 55 -7.43 5.13 13.88
CA ALA A 55 -6.34 4.65 14.72
C ALA A 55 -5.30 3.88 13.89
N ASP A 56 -4.02 4.05 14.23
CA ASP A 56 -2.93 3.34 13.59
C ASP A 56 -3.16 1.82 13.59
N GLY A 57 -3.01 1.20 12.42
CA GLY A 57 -3.18 -0.24 12.23
C GLY A 57 -4.63 -0.75 12.21
N SER A 58 -5.64 0.12 12.36
CA SER A 58 -7.05 -0.29 12.31
C SER A 58 -7.52 -0.72 10.90
N ILE A 59 -6.83 -0.25 9.86
CA ILE A 59 -7.11 -0.62 8.47
C ILE A 59 -6.12 -1.69 8.01
N ALA A 60 -6.61 -2.93 7.85
CA ALA A 60 -5.87 -4.04 7.29
C ALA A 60 -6.10 -4.17 5.78
N SER A 61 -5.27 -4.97 5.09
CA SER A 61 -5.39 -5.20 3.64
C SER A 61 -6.77 -5.70 3.21
N GLN A 62 -7.44 -6.50 4.04
CA GLN A 62 -8.81 -6.99 3.79
C GLN A 62 -9.88 -5.88 3.79
N HIS A 63 -9.60 -4.71 4.37
CA HIS A 63 -10.50 -3.55 4.37
C HIS A 63 -10.33 -2.68 3.12
N LEU A 64 -9.31 -2.94 2.30
CA LEU A 64 -8.96 -2.16 1.13
C LEU A 64 -9.48 -2.84 -0.14
N GLY A 65 -10.20 -2.09 -0.98
CA GLY A 65 -10.62 -2.55 -2.30
C GLY A 65 -9.45 -2.63 -3.30
N PRO A 66 -9.65 -3.26 -4.48
CA PRO A 66 -8.60 -3.44 -5.48
C PRO A 66 -7.96 -2.12 -5.96
N ASP A 67 -8.73 -1.04 -5.94
CA ASP A 67 -8.29 0.28 -6.39
C ASP A 67 -7.79 1.19 -5.26
N ALA A 68 -7.68 0.67 -4.03
CA ALA A 68 -7.27 1.46 -2.87
C ALA A 68 -5.88 2.10 -3.01
N PHE A 69 -5.07 1.62 -3.95
CA PHE A 69 -3.73 2.12 -4.23
C PHE A 69 -3.62 2.90 -5.55
N ASN A 70 -4.73 3.10 -6.27
CA ASN A 70 -4.72 3.87 -7.51
C ASN A 70 -4.46 5.35 -7.17
N ASN A 71 -3.38 5.93 -7.74
CA ASN A 71 -2.90 7.30 -7.54
C ASN A 71 -2.01 7.57 -6.32
N PHE A 72 -1.43 6.56 -5.68
CA PHE A 72 -0.32 6.81 -4.76
C PHE A 72 0.96 7.10 -5.55
N THR A 73 1.52 8.30 -5.34
CA THR A 73 2.93 8.53 -5.69
C THR A 73 3.77 7.85 -4.62
N LEU A 74 4.56 6.87 -5.02
CA LEU A 74 5.58 6.31 -4.14
C LEU A 74 6.58 7.43 -3.81
N VAL A 75 6.86 7.61 -2.53
CA VAL A 75 7.95 8.48 -2.09
C VAL A 75 9.27 7.90 -2.60
N ASP A 76 10.20 8.77 -2.98
CA ASP A 76 11.52 8.31 -3.44
C ASP A 76 12.19 7.40 -2.40
N GLY A 77 12.76 6.29 -2.86
CA GLY A 77 13.34 5.25 -2.00
C GLY A 77 12.35 4.41 -1.18
N SER A 78 11.03 4.55 -1.37
CA SER A 78 10.06 3.78 -0.57
C SER A 78 10.09 2.27 -0.86
N ILE A 79 10.60 1.85 -2.02
CA ILE A 79 10.78 0.44 -2.39
C ILE A 79 12.26 0.12 -2.34
N THR A 80 12.66 -0.51 -1.25
CA THR A 80 14.01 -1.02 -1.01
C THR A 80 14.11 -2.49 -1.39
N GLY A 81 15.32 -3.00 -1.59
CA GLY A 81 15.53 -4.38 -2.09
C GLY A 81 14.91 -5.47 -1.21
N ASP A 82 14.84 -5.26 0.11
CA ASP A 82 14.19 -6.15 1.08
C ASP A 82 12.66 -6.22 0.94
N LYS A 83 12.04 -5.21 0.30
CA LYS A 83 10.61 -5.20 -0.01
C LYS A 83 10.27 -5.93 -1.31
N ILE A 84 11.28 -6.30 -2.09
CA ILE A 84 11.14 -7.03 -3.35
C ILE A 84 11.40 -8.51 -3.08
N ALA A 85 10.41 -9.36 -3.36
CA ALA A 85 10.57 -10.80 -3.20
C ALA A 85 11.70 -11.33 -4.09
N ALA A 86 12.49 -12.26 -3.57
CA ALA A 86 13.58 -12.86 -4.33
C ALA A 86 13.09 -13.46 -5.65
N ALA A 87 13.86 -13.25 -6.73
CA ALA A 87 13.54 -13.70 -8.09
C ALA A 87 12.22 -13.17 -8.70
N SER A 88 11.56 -12.20 -8.07
CA SER A 88 10.32 -11.60 -8.63
C SER A 88 10.57 -10.67 -9.82
N ILE A 89 11.76 -10.07 -9.91
CA ILE A 89 12.18 -9.26 -11.06
C ILE A 89 12.95 -10.16 -12.02
N THR A 90 12.38 -10.36 -13.20
CA THR A 90 12.94 -11.16 -14.28
C THR A 90 13.36 -10.26 -15.44
N GLY A 91 14.03 -10.82 -16.45
CA GLY A 91 14.37 -10.08 -17.67
C GLY A 91 13.15 -9.47 -18.37
N ALA A 92 11.96 -10.09 -18.27
CA ALA A 92 10.73 -9.56 -18.85
C ALA A 92 10.22 -8.27 -18.16
N ASN A 93 10.68 -7.99 -16.94
CA ASN A 93 10.34 -6.78 -16.20
C ASN A 93 11.29 -5.62 -16.52
N ILE A 94 12.41 -5.88 -17.20
CA ILE A 94 13.46 -4.91 -17.46
C ILE A 94 13.39 -4.50 -18.93
N VAL A 95 13.26 -3.19 -19.17
CA VAL A 95 13.28 -2.65 -20.53
C VAL A 95 14.68 -2.80 -21.13
N ASP A 96 14.77 -3.27 -22.36
CA ASP A 96 16.03 -3.42 -23.08
C ASP A 96 16.85 -2.13 -23.07
N GLY A 97 18.12 -2.23 -22.65
CA GLY A 97 19.06 -1.11 -22.58
C GLY A 97 18.85 -0.15 -21.40
N SER A 98 17.94 -0.44 -20.46
CA SER A 98 17.70 0.41 -19.28
C SER A 98 18.73 0.26 -18.15
N LEU A 99 19.52 -0.82 -18.18
CA LEU A 99 20.59 -1.07 -17.20
C LEU A 99 21.92 -0.52 -17.70
N TYR A 100 22.51 0.38 -16.93
CA TYR A 100 23.86 0.91 -17.10
C TYR A 100 24.78 0.35 -16.01
N GLY A 101 26.10 0.54 -16.19
CA GLY A 101 27.11 -0.01 -15.29
C GLY A 101 26.91 0.36 -13.82
N ILE A 102 26.42 1.58 -13.52
CA ILE A 102 26.19 2.02 -12.13
C ILE A 102 25.10 1.23 -11.39
N GLN A 103 24.19 0.56 -12.11
CA GLN A 103 23.15 -0.27 -11.52
C GLN A 103 23.62 -1.72 -11.28
N ILE A 104 24.80 -2.09 -11.75
CA ILE A 104 25.38 -3.43 -11.60
C ILE A 104 26.52 -3.35 -10.60
N ALA A 105 26.44 -4.15 -9.53
CA ALA A 105 27.49 -4.18 -8.53
C ALA A 105 28.78 -4.78 -9.11
N ASP A 106 29.92 -4.18 -8.76
CA ASP A 106 31.23 -4.66 -9.22
C ASP A 106 31.44 -6.14 -8.87
N GLY A 107 31.80 -6.94 -9.87
CA GLY A 107 32.03 -8.39 -9.72
C GLY A 107 30.76 -9.24 -9.61
N SER A 108 29.55 -8.66 -9.66
CA SER A 108 28.31 -9.45 -9.60
C SER A 108 28.11 -10.30 -10.87
N LEU A 109 28.67 -9.86 -12.00
CA LEU A 109 28.63 -10.59 -13.26
C LEU A 109 29.88 -11.45 -13.42
N THR A 110 29.68 -12.76 -13.32
CA THR A 110 30.72 -13.79 -13.54
C THR A 110 30.47 -14.54 -14.85
N GLY A 111 31.40 -15.40 -15.27
CA GLY A 111 31.25 -16.22 -16.48
C GLY A 111 29.95 -17.03 -16.54
N THR A 112 29.43 -17.50 -15.41
CA THR A 112 28.16 -18.27 -15.35
C THR A 112 26.93 -17.44 -15.67
N HIS A 113 27.03 -16.12 -15.61
CA HIS A 113 25.94 -15.20 -15.95
C HIS A 113 25.92 -14.81 -17.43
N ILE A 114 27.00 -15.12 -18.16
CA ILE A 114 27.13 -14.82 -19.59
C ILE A 114 26.78 -16.09 -20.36
N ALA A 115 25.78 -16.01 -21.24
CA ALA A 115 25.44 -17.13 -22.09
C ALA A 115 26.60 -17.46 -23.06
N ASP A 116 26.87 -18.74 -23.27
CA ASP A 116 27.92 -19.20 -24.18
C ASP A 116 27.74 -18.63 -25.59
N GLY A 117 28.84 -18.13 -26.17
CA GLY A 117 28.84 -17.51 -27.49
C GLY A 117 28.16 -16.14 -27.57
N SER A 118 27.57 -15.63 -26.49
CA SER A 118 26.90 -14.31 -26.51
C SER A 118 27.88 -13.14 -26.67
N LEU A 119 29.13 -13.30 -26.23
CA LEU A 119 30.20 -12.32 -26.42
C LEU A 119 30.98 -12.61 -27.71
N THR A 120 30.45 -12.13 -28.83
CA THR A 120 31.10 -12.25 -30.15
C THR A 120 32.22 -11.24 -30.31
N GLY A 121 33.16 -11.47 -31.24
CA GLY A 121 34.28 -10.56 -31.49
C GLY A 121 33.86 -9.12 -31.85
N SER A 122 32.69 -8.94 -32.45
CA SER A 122 32.10 -7.62 -32.73
C SER A 122 31.66 -6.84 -31.48
N LYS A 123 31.44 -7.52 -30.35
CA LYS A 123 31.07 -6.93 -29.06
C LYS A 123 32.29 -6.60 -28.19
N ILE A 124 33.48 -7.02 -28.61
CA ILE A 124 34.74 -6.81 -27.89
C ILE A 124 35.52 -5.69 -28.61
N ALA A 125 35.89 -4.65 -27.86
CA ALA A 125 36.71 -3.59 -28.40
C ALA A 125 38.09 -4.12 -28.81
N LYS A 126 38.57 -3.74 -30.00
CA LYS A 126 39.89 -4.15 -30.50
C LYS A 126 40.99 -3.75 -29.51
N GLY A 127 41.84 -4.70 -29.15
CA GLY A 127 42.96 -4.48 -28.22
C GLY A 127 42.59 -4.52 -26.73
N SER A 128 41.32 -4.74 -26.37
CA SER A 128 40.91 -4.87 -24.95
C SER A 128 41.31 -6.20 -24.31
N ILE A 129 41.59 -7.22 -25.11
CA ILE A 129 42.08 -8.52 -24.66
C ILE A 129 43.59 -8.55 -24.84
N GLU A 130 44.31 -8.65 -23.72
CA GLU A 130 45.76 -8.79 -23.64
C GLU A 130 46.13 -10.24 -23.30
N SER A 131 47.39 -10.62 -23.48
CA SER A 131 47.87 -11.97 -23.15
C SER A 131 47.57 -12.39 -21.71
N ARG A 132 47.54 -11.45 -20.75
CA ARG A 132 47.18 -11.71 -19.34
C ARG A 132 45.71 -12.09 -19.12
N HIS A 133 44.83 -11.84 -20.08
CA HIS A 133 43.41 -12.21 -20.03
C HIS A 133 43.15 -13.61 -20.59
N LEU A 134 44.15 -14.24 -21.21
CA LEU A 134 44.02 -15.53 -21.87
C LEU A 134 44.52 -16.66 -20.98
N GLY A 135 43.83 -17.79 -21.03
CA GLY A 135 44.28 -19.02 -20.38
C GLY A 135 45.47 -19.66 -21.11
N PRO A 136 46.10 -20.67 -20.50
CA PRO A 136 47.27 -21.36 -21.07
C PRO A 136 47.04 -21.94 -22.46
N ASP A 137 45.80 -22.33 -22.77
CA ASP A 137 45.43 -23.05 -24.00
C ASP A 137 44.98 -22.12 -25.14
N ALA A 138 45.20 -20.82 -25.03
CA ALA A 138 44.75 -19.83 -26.01
C ALA A 138 45.67 -19.69 -27.25
N PHE A 139 46.70 -20.53 -27.39
CA PHE A 139 47.69 -20.49 -28.48
C PHE A 139 48.04 -21.89 -29.01
#